data_AF-A0A401ITJ3-F1
#
_entry.id   AF-A0A401ITJ3-F1
#
_cell.length_a   1.000
_cell.length_b   1.000
_cell.length_c   1.000
_cell.angle_alpha   90.00
_cell.angle_beta   90.00
_cell.angle_gamma   90.00
#
_symmetry.space_group_name_H-M   'P 1'
#
loop_
_entity.id
_entity.type
_entity.pdbx_description
1 polymer ?
#
loop_
_entity_poly.entity_id
_entity_poly.type
_entity_poly.pdbx_seq_one_letter_code
_entity_poly.pdbx_strand_id
1 'polypeptide(L)'
;MNELFLKEQSPFLGKSENLVERLEVQAVRIAIPEAYTNTQAPMINFIRGSIEYFEELPSDFLGASTPEDNATPEADHFANTFYRLANSMQTLSQLWGSTYKISTEFKWLNDIRTLIVHSGENINPISLPNTNEYRDNQLWRILQNTERSHSWYFDNSASDADYCIIMSSDKHDRQAVQHRAEVDYKANNDDNLDQWIYLWASSIRNIVLCEVEHFLDALEGVSLPDGPSHQLNKEILEHIIDFDNYRIDFSKVFTLTKKDRRSGVLVERGEVHWYGFGMQKLLEYVNLNNEVSVQVKTVIFERFVEVLTLFWKEYPNDDIPFNDIVSLDIRQIFKSYLPYFEMKQYLEGEKLFIYIAPEFNTPCEDYRTDLDYLGMFITAISDATGESFTYDGNVDDLVCKYFCKSIENHLKIM
;
A
#
# COMPACT_ATOMS: atom_id res chain seq x y z
N MET A 1 -7.91 9.60 46.42
CA MET A 1 -7.05 9.88 45.26
C MET A 1 -6.85 8.58 44.54
N ASN A 2 -7.21 8.52 43.27
CA ASN A 2 -7.23 7.28 42.50
C ASN A 2 -6.09 7.33 41.49
N GLU A 3 -5.24 6.32 41.46
CA GLU A 3 -4.05 6.31 40.60
C GLU A 3 -4.20 5.29 39.49
N LEU A 4 -3.81 5.69 38.28
CA LEU A 4 -3.76 4.85 37.10
C LEU A 4 -2.35 4.93 36.52
N PHE A 5 -1.70 3.78 36.40
CA PHE A 5 -0.41 3.67 35.74
C PHE A 5 -0.65 3.13 34.34
N LEU A 6 -0.47 3.96 33.31
CA LEU A 6 -0.65 3.54 31.93
C LEU A 6 0.62 2.84 31.43
N LYS A 7 0.73 1.56 31.76
CA LYS A 7 1.83 0.69 31.33
C LYS A 7 1.35 -0.29 30.27
N GLU A 8 2.24 -0.64 29.37
CA GLU A 8 2.03 -1.72 28.42
C GLU A 8 1.87 -3.06 29.14
N GLN A 9 1.00 -3.93 28.64
CA GLN A 9 0.89 -5.30 29.14
C GLN A 9 2.03 -6.19 28.62
N SER A 10 2.50 -5.90 27.41
CA SER A 10 3.58 -6.60 26.73
C SER A 10 4.43 -5.59 25.96
N PRO A 11 5.77 -5.71 25.99
CA PRO A 11 6.63 -4.84 25.20
C PRO A 11 6.49 -5.19 23.71
N PHE A 12 6.50 -4.16 22.86
CA PHE A 12 6.65 -4.36 21.42
C PHE A 12 8.09 -4.82 21.14
N LEU A 13 8.24 -6.05 20.62
CA LEU A 13 9.54 -6.67 20.34
C LEU A 13 9.98 -6.54 18.88
N GLY A 14 9.11 -6.01 18.03
CA GLY A 14 9.37 -5.80 16.61
C GLY A 14 10.19 -4.53 16.34
N LYS A 15 10.31 -4.20 15.05
CA LYS A 15 10.86 -2.93 14.57
C LYS A 15 9.76 -2.13 13.86
N SER A 16 9.80 -0.81 13.98
CA SER A 16 8.86 0.08 13.28
C SER A 16 8.92 -0.09 11.76
N GLU A 17 10.11 -0.33 11.18
CA GLU A 17 10.25 -0.58 9.75
C GLU A 17 9.51 -1.83 9.29
N ASN A 18 9.44 -2.86 10.14
CA ASN A 18 8.68 -4.07 9.84
C ASN A 18 7.18 -3.79 9.81
N LEU A 19 6.66 -2.90 10.66
CA LEU A 19 5.23 -2.53 10.64
C LEU A 19 4.89 -1.71 9.40
N VAL A 20 5.77 -0.80 8.98
CA VAL A 20 5.60 -0.04 7.74
C VAL A 20 5.60 -0.96 6.52
N GLU A 21 6.59 -1.86 6.43
CA GLU A 21 6.64 -2.83 5.33
C GLU A 21 5.39 -3.72 5.28
N ARG A 22 4.96 -4.25 6.43
CA ARG A 22 3.73 -5.04 6.54
C ARG A 22 2.50 -4.23 6.13
N LEU A 23 2.39 -2.96 6.51
CA LEU A 23 1.29 -2.09 6.10
C LEU A 23 1.25 -1.91 4.57
N GLU A 24 2.39 -1.67 3.93
CA GLU A 24 2.48 -1.54 2.47
C GLU A 24 2.11 -2.86 1.77
N VAL A 25 2.61 -3.98 2.28
CA VAL A 25 2.25 -5.32 1.77
C VAL A 25 0.74 -5.55 1.88
N GLN A 26 0.12 -5.24 3.02
CA GLN A 26 -1.33 -5.40 3.20
C GLN A 26 -2.13 -4.47 2.30
N ALA A 27 -1.70 -3.21 2.13
CA ALA A 27 -2.35 -2.25 1.25
C ALA A 27 -2.33 -2.70 -0.22
N VAL A 28 -1.22 -3.29 -0.68
CA VAL A 28 -1.11 -3.87 -2.03
C VAL A 28 -1.91 -5.16 -2.14
N ARG A 29 -1.81 -6.05 -1.14
CA ARG A 29 -2.44 -7.37 -1.16
C ARG A 29 -3.97 -7.28 -1.17
N ILE A 30 -4.55 -6.39 -0.36
CA ILE A 30 -6.00 -6.28 -0.20
C ILE A 30 -6.67 -5.53 -1.36
N ALA A 31 -5.90 -4.80 -2.19
CA ALA A 31 -6.32 -4.04 -3.39
C ALA A 31 -7.83 -4.12 -3.74
N ILE A 32 -8.61 -3.20 -3.15
CA ILE A 32 -10.05 -3.02 -3.40
C ILE A 32 -10.23 -1.83 -4.37
N PRO A 33 -11.26 -1.81 -5.25
CA PRO A 33 -11.28 -1.06 -6.51
C PRO A 33 -10.82 0.40 -6.45
N GLU A 34 -10.23 0.86 -7.56
CA GLU A 34 -9.72 2.23 -7.81
C GLU A 34 -10.64 3.37 -7.34
N ALA A 35 -11.94 3.11 -7.13
CA ALA A 35 -12.94 4.02 -6.59
C ALA A 35 -12.58 4.64 -5.22
N TYR A 36 -11.68 4.04 -4.43
CA TYR A 36 -11.32 4.55 -3.09
C TYR A 36 -9.85 4.99 -2.94
N THR A 37 -9.10 5.11 -4.04
CA THR A 37 -7.66 5.45 -4.01
C THR A 37 -7.39 6.75 -3.25
N ASN A 38 -8.19 7.79 -3.51
CA ASN A 38 -8.07 9.09 -2.83
C ASN A 38 -8.55 9.09 -1.37
N THR A 39 -9.23 8.03 -0.93
CA THR A 39 -9.70 7.87 0.46
C THR A 39 -8.70 7.08 1.28
N GLN A 40 -8.14 6.00 0.72
CA GLN A 40 -7.26 5.08 1.44
C GLN A 40 -5.80 5.53 1.48
N ALA A 41 -5.27 6.08 0.38
CA ALA A 41 -3.85 6.49 0.34
C ALA A 41 -3.48 7.52 1.42
N PRO A 42 -4.31 8.54 1.73
CA PRO A 42 -4.05 9.43 2.86
C PRO A 42 -4.03 8.70 4.21
N MET A 43 -4.92 7.72 4.43
CA MET A 43 -4.98 6.93 5.67
C MET A 43 -3.74 6.06 5.84
N ILE A 44 -3.30 5.38 4.77
CA ILE A 44 -2.08 4.55 4.78
C ILE A 44 -0.85 5.42 5.06
N ASN A 45 -0.70 6.54 4.35
CA ASN A 45 0.40 7.49 4.60
C ASN A 45 0.36 8.03 6.03
N PHE A 46 -0.84 8.26 6.59
CA PHE A 46 -0.99 8.74 7.95
C PHE A 46 -0.56 7.68 8.99
N ILE A 47 -0.97 6.42 8.81
CA ILE A 47 -0.53 5.33 9.68
C ILE A 47 1.00 5.17 9.62
N ARG A 48 1.59 5.24 8.41
CA ARG A 48 3.05 5.22 8.21
C ARG A 48 3.75 6.30 9.04
N GLY A 49 3.37 7.56 8.86
CA GLY A 49 3.96 8.67 9.61
C GLY A 49 3.69 8.60 11.12
N SER A 50 2.58 7.97 11.53
CA SER A 50 2.30 7.75 12.95
C SER A 50 3.20 6.67 13.56
N ILE A 51 3.50 5.59 12.83
CA ILE A 51 4.45 4.56 13.28
C ILE A 51 5.82 5.21 13.55
N GLU A 52 6.31 6.02 12.61
CA GLU A 52 7.57 6.76 12.75
C GLU A 52 7.53 7.71 13.95
N TYR A 53 6.48 8.52 14.09
CA TYR A 53 6.31 9.45 15.21
C TYR A 53 6.31 8.75 16.58
N PHE A 54 5.57 7.65 16.73
CA PHE A 54 5.46 6.95 18.01
C PHE A 54 6.70 6.10 18.33
N GLU A 55 7.43 5.62 17.32
CA GLU A 55 8.72 4.97 17.52
C GLU A 55 9.74 5.91 18.16
N GLU A 56 9.75 7.17 17.71
CA GLU A 56 10.67 8.23 18.17
C GLU A 56 10.05 9.15 19.23
N LEU A 57 8.95 8.72 19.88
CA LEU A 57 8.21 9.57 20.82
C LEU A 57 9.13 10.05 21.97
N PRO A 58 9.40 11.36 22.08
CA PRO A 58 10.32 11.87 23.09
C PRO A 58 9.66 11.88 24.47
N SER A 59 10.45 11.94 25.54
CA SER A 59 9.93 12.00 26.92
C SER A 59 9.20 13.31 27.25
N ASP A 60 9.33 14.35 26.41
CA ASP A 60 8.65 15.64 26.55
C ASP A 60 7.49 15.83 25.54
N PHE A 61 6.90 14.74 25.04
CA PHE A 61 5.89 14.75 23.99
C PHE A 61 4.57 15.50 24.28
N LEU A 62 4.27 15.83 25.54
CA LEU A 62 3.13 16.70 25.91
C LEU A 62 3.56 18.14 26.22
N GLY A 63 4.82 18.49 25.99
CA GLY A 63 5.38 19.80 26.29
C GLY A 63 5.57 20.06 27.79
N ALA A 64 5.79 21.32 28.14
CA ALA A 64 6.03 21.72 29.52
C ALA A 64 4.75 21.66 30.37
N SER A 65 4.92 21.46 31.69
CA SER A 65 3.81 21.54 32.66
C SER A 65 3.02 22.83 32.50
N THR A 66 1.70 22.73 32.39
CA THR A 66 0.83 23.91 32.25
C THR A 66 0.29 24.35 33.62
N PRO A 67 0.47 25.62 34.03
CA PRO A 67 -0.14 26.16 35.24
C PRO A 67 -1.61 26.56 35.05
N GLU A 68 -2.06 26.71 33.79
CA GLU A 68 -3.41 27.10 33.37
C GLU A 68 -4.01 25.99 32.47
N ASP A 69 -5.34 25.88 32.46
CA ASP A 69 -6.15 24.74 31.97
C ASP A 69 -6.09 24.48 30.43
N ASN A 70 -5.12 25.07 29.72
CA ASN A 70 -4.96 24.96 28.27
C ASN A 70 -3.91 23.91 27.91
N ALA A 71 -4.21 23.07 26.92
CA ALA A 71 -3.25 22.13 26.34
C ALA A 71 -2.11 22.90 25.63
N THR A 72 -0.90 22.34 25.68
CA THR A 72 0.25 22.85 24.91
C THR A 72 0.10 22.47 23.43
N PRO A 73 0.79 23.16 22.50
CA PRO A 73 0.86 22.74 21.10
C PRO A 73 1.36 21.30 20.93
N GLU A 74 2.26 20.85 21.80
CA GLU A 74 2.79 19.49 21.83
C GLU A 74 1.71 18.47 22.24
N ALA A 75 0.95 18.77 23.30
CA ALA A 75 -0.18 17.93 23.73
C ALA A 75 -1.26 17.84 22.65
N ASP A 76 -1.57 18.96 21.97
CA ASP A 76 -2.48 18.98 20.82
C ASP A 76 -1.95 18.17 19.64
N HIS A 77 -0.64 18.26 19.37
CA HIS A 77 0.00 17.48 18.30
C HIS A 77 -0.11 15.98 18.59
N PHE A 78 0.27 15.55 19.79
CA PHE A 78 0.12 14.17 20.25
C PHE A 78 -1.33 13.69 20.11
N ALA A 79 -2.28 14.46 20.64
CA ALA A 79 -3.70 14.12 20.64
C ALA A 79 -4.29 14.01 19.23
N ASN A 80 -3.92 14.92 18.33
CA ASN A 80 -4.37 14.89 16.94
C ASN A 80 -3.72 13.75 16.15
N THR A 81 -2.44 13.46 16.39
CA THR A 81 -1.73 12.34 15.75
C THR A 81 -2.34 11.01 16.16
N PHE A 82 -2.56 10.80 17.47
CA PHE A 82 -3.22 9.60 17.98
C PHE A 82 -4.65 9.43 17.41
N TYR A 83 -5.46 10.49 17.41
CA TYR A 83 -6.82 10.45 16.87
C TYR A 83 -6.89 10.01 15.41
N ARG A 84 -6.04 10.62 14.58
CA ARG A 84 -5.98 10.32 13.14
C ARG A 84 -5.46 8.90 12.90
N LEU A 85 -4.54 8.40 13.72
CA LEU A 85 -4.08 7.01 13.67
C LEU A 85 -5.23 6.05 13.99
N ALA A 86 -5.88 6.22 15.15
CA ALA A 86 -7.00 5.38 15.59
C ALA A 86 -8.12 5.34 14.55
N ASN A 87 -8.52 6.52 14.04
CA ASN A 87 -9.53 6.62 12.98
C ASN A 87 -9.09 5.97 11.67
N SER A 88 -7.83 6.15 11.26
CA SER A 88 -7.33 5.56 10.01
C SER A 88 -7.36 4.04 10.09
N MET A 89 -6.88 3.45 11.20
CA MET A 89 -6.96 2.01 11.42
C MET A 89 -8.39 1.50 11.45
N GLN A 90 -9.29 2.19 12.18
CA GLN A 90 -10.71 1.81 12.24
C GLN A 90 -11.39 1.89 10.87
N THR A 91 -11.17 2.97 10.12
CA THR A 91 -11.78 3.18 8.81
C THR A 91 -11.24 2.18 7.80
N LEU A 92 -9.93 1.94 7.77
CA LEU A 92 -9.33 0.94 6.89
C LEU A 92 -9.80 -0.47 7.25
N SER A 93 -9.89 -0.82 8.54
CA SER A 93 -10.45 -2.10 8.98
C SER A 93 -11.86 -2.32 8.41
N GLN A 94 -12.73 -1.30 8.48
CA GLN A 94 -14.08 -1.36 7.91
C GLN A 94 -14.08 -1.49 6.39
N LEU A 95 -13.26 -0.68 5.70
CA LEU A 95 -13.15 -0.71 4.23
C LEU A 95 -12.60 -2.03 3.71
N TRP A 96 -11.67 -2.64 4.44
CA TRP A 96 -11.02 -3.90 4.11
C TRP A 96 -11.74 -5.12 4.68
N GLY A 97 -12.91 -4.94 5.30
CA GLY A 97 -13.71 -6.05 5.82
C GLY A 97 -13.05 -6.82 6.98
N SER A 98 -12.08 -6.21 7.66
CA SER A 98 -11.46 -6.75 8.86
C SER A 98 -12.14 -6.22 10.12
N THR A 99 -12.03 -6.98 11.20
CA THR A 99 -12.34 -6.51 12.54
C THR A 99 -11.24 -6.96 13.48
N TYR A 100 -10.63 -6.00 14.19
CA TYR A 100 -9.66 -6.28 15.24
C TYR A 100 -10.19 -5.77 16.58
N LYS A 101 -9.79 -6.43 17.67
CA LYS A 101 -10.22 -6.07 19.01
C LYS A 101 -9.28 -5.00 19.54
N ILE A 102 -9.83 -3.80 19.78
CA ILE A 102 -9.06 -2.71 20.37
C ILE A 102 -8.69 -3.04 21.82
N SER A 103 -7.40 -2.92 22.16
CA SER A 103 -6.90 -3.15 23.53
C SER A 103 -7.48 -2.15 24.54
N THR A 104 -7.42 -2.50 25.82
CA THR A 104 -7.95 -1.64 26.89
C THR A 104 -7.10 -0.39 27.05
N GLU A 105 -5.78 -0.54 26.99
CA GLU A 105 -4.78 0.51 27.13
C GLU A 105 -4.89 1.53 25.98
N PHE A 106 -5.12 1.05 24.75
CA PHE A 106 -5.32 1.94 23.60
C PHE A 106 -6.63 2.73 23.72
N LYS A 107 -7.69 2.15 24.32
CA LYS A 107 -8.92 2.90 24.64
C LYS A 107 -8.68 3.96 25.69
N TRP A 108 -7.91 3.65 26.73
CA TRP A 108 -7.54 4.63 27.75
C TRP A 108 -6.69 5.77 27.16
N LEU A 109 -5.77 5.48 26.23
CA LEU A 109 -5.08 6.53 25.48
C LEU A 109 -6.03 7.39 24.66
N ASN A 110 -7.04 6.80 24.04
CA ASN A 110 -8.06 7.56 23.30
C ASN A 110 -8.89 8.47 24.22
N ASP A 111 -9.20 8.02 25.43
CA ASP A 111 -9.88 8.84 26.45
C ASP A 111 -8.99 9.99 26.91
N ILE A 112 -7.70 9.74 27.19
CA ILE A 112 -6.72 10.78 27.53
C ILE A 112 -6.61 11.82 26.42
N ARG A 113 -6.51 11.37 25.17
CA ARG A 113 -6.53 12.22 23.99
C ARG A 113 -7.80 13.09 23.94
N THR A 114 -8.95 12.52 24.32
CA THR A 114 -10.22 13.23 24.34
C THR A 114 -10.25 14.29 25.44
N LEU A 115 -9.72 13.97 26.63
CA LEU A 115 -9.54 14.93 27.74
C LEU A 115 -8.66 16.12 27.33
N ILE A 116 -7.58 15.88 26.58
CA ILE A 116 -6.68 16.94 26.09
C ILE A 116 -7.40 17.88 25.12
N VAL A 117 -8.06 17.34 24.09
CA VAL A 117 -8.66 18.14 23.01
C VAL A 117 -9.93 18.86 23.44
N HIS A 118 -10.72 18.24 24.31
CA HIS A 118 -12.03 18.75 24.74
C HIS A 118 -12.00 19.35 26.14
N SER A 119 -10.82 19.74 26.64
CA SER A 119 -10.67 20.44 27.92
C SER A 119 -11.64 21.63 28.00
N GLY A 120 -12.50 21.67 29.02
CA GLY A 120 -13.53 22.69 29.21
C GLY A 120 -14.91 22.36 28.62
N GLU A 121 -15.09 21.22 27.96
CA GLU A 121 -16.40 20.70 27.49
C GLU A 121 -16.82 19.50 28.33
N ASN A 122 -18.12 19.23 28.53
CA ASN A 122 -18.53 18.03 29.27
C ASN A 122 -18.17 16.74 28.50
N ILE A 123 -17.23 15.94 29.02
CA ILE A 123 -16.74 14.72 28.36
C ILE A 123 -17.36 13.47 28.97
N ASN A 124 -18.31 12.86 28.25
CA ASN A 124 -18.83 11.53 28.55
C ASN A 124 -19.38 10.80 27.31
N PRO A 125 -19.28 9.45 27.25
CA PRO A 125 -18.65 8.57 28.24
C PRO A 125 -17.11 8.46 28.10
N ILE A 126 -16.41 8.13 29.19
CA ILE A 126 -14.99 7.75 29.22
C ILE A 126 -14.86 6.33 29.77
N SER A 127 -13.91 5.54 29.27
CA SER A 127 -13.67 4.15 29.64
C SER A 127 -12.54 3.92 30.67
N LEU A 128 -11.93 5.01 31.16
CA LEU A 128 -10.95 4.95 32.24
C LEU A 128 -11.52 4.27 33.50
N PRO A 129 -10.70 3.56 34.29
CA PRO A 129 -11.17 2.89 35.51
C PRO A 129 -11.79 3.87 36.50
N ASN A 130 -12.84 3.42 37.19
CA ASN A 130 -13.52 4.14 38.29
C ASN A 130 -14.25 5.44 37.88
N THR A 131 -14.53 5.67 36.58
CA THR A 131 -15.27 6.86 36.11
C THR A 131 -16.73 6.60 35.75
N ASN A 132 -17.19 5.34 35.74
CA ASN A 132 -18.51 4.94 35.22
C ASN A 132 -19.72 5.66 35.85
N GLU A 133 -19.60 6.10 37.11
CA GLU A 133 -20.68 6.80 37.83
C GLU A 133 -20.64 8.33 37.65
N TYR A 134 -19.58 8.85 37.03
CA TYR A 134 -19.34 10.28 36.87
C TYR A 134 -19.86 10.77 35.50
N ARG A 135 -20.40 11.99 35.50
CA ARG A 135 -21.15 12.59 34.37
C ARG A 135 -20.51 13.86 33.83
N ASP A 136 -19.38 14.24 34.38
CA ASP A 136 -18.48 15.21 33.79
C ASP A 136 -17.06 14.78 34.10
N ASN A 137 -16.19 14.69 33.10
CA ASN A 137 -14.78 14.39 33.30
C ASN A 137 -13.98 15.49 32.62
N GLN A 138 -13.12 16.14 33.39
CA GLN A 138 -12.35 17.29 32.93
C GLN A 138 -10.86 17.03 33.08
N LEU A 139 -10.10 17.46 32.08
CA LEU A 139 -8.68 17.64 32.24
C LEU A 139 -8.45 18.77 33.24
N TRP A 140 -7.76 18.49 34.34
CA TRP A 140 -7.36 19.50 35.30
C TRP A 140 -5.95 19.99 35.02
N ARG A 141 -4.97 19.08 34.96
CA ARG A 141 -3.56 19.45 34.76
C ARG A 141 -2.79 18.39 33.98
N ILE A 142 -1.80 18.84 33.21
CA ILE A 142 -0.73 18.00 32.67
C ILE A 142 0.57 18.44 33.35
N LEU A 143 1.20 17.53 34.08
CA LEU A 143 2.42 17.78 34.82
C LEU A 143 3.54 16.95 34.22
N GLN A 144 4.58 17.59 33.72
CA GLN A 144 5.83 16.94 33.33
C GLN A 144 6.64 16.61 34.58
N ASN A 145 7.28 15.44 34.61
CA ASN A 145 8.20 15.07 35.68
C ASN A 145 9.50 15.87 35.56
N THR A 146 9.67 16.83 36.45
CA THR A 146 10.83 17.71 36.55
C THR A 146 11.21 17.80 38.02
N GLU A 147 12.43 18.23 38.34
CA GLU A 147 12.87 18.39 39.74
C GLU A 147 11.89 19.20 40.62
N ARG A 148 11.11 20.12 40.01
CA ARG A 148 10.12 20.95 40.72
C ARG A 148 8.78 20.25 40.97
N SER A 149 8.34 19.35 40.10
CA SER A 149 7.06 18.63 40.23
C SER A 149 7.22 17.29 40.96
N HIS A 150 8.44 16.75 40.98
CA HIS A 150 8.78 15.45 41.54
C HIS A 150 8.35 15.29 43.01
N SER A 151 8.53 16.32 43.84
CA SER A 151 8.29 16.23 45.29
C SER A 151 6.83 16.09 45.72
N TRP A 152 5.87 16.35 44.83
CA TRP A 152 4.43 16.35 45.17
C TRP A 152 3.59 15.40 44.33
N TYR A 153 3.98 15.12 43.09
CA TYR A 153 3.15 14.40 42.14
C TYR A 153 3.76 13.11 41.65
N PHE A 154 5.05 12.85 41.87
CA PHE A 154 5.74 11.67 41.38
C PHE A 154 6.39 10.95 42.56
N ASP A 155 5.61 10.16 43.28
CA ASP A 155 6.11 9.38 44.41
C ASP A 155 6.99 8.20 43.96
N ASN A 156 7.51 7.40 44.91
CA ASN A 156 8.43 6.29 44.60
C ASN A 156 7.91 5.32 43.52
N SER A 157 6.59 5.13 43.40
CA SER A 157 6.00 4.17 42.47
C SER A 157 5.86 4.70 41.03
N ALA A 158 5.87 6.02 40.86
CA ALA A 158 5.78 6.73 39.58
C ALA A 158 6.97 7.69 39.34
N SER A 159 8.05 7.56 40.12
CA SER A 159 9.19 8.48 40.08
C SER A 159 9.88 8.56 38.72
N ASP A 160 9.76 7.51 37.90
CA ASP A 160 10.32 7.41 36.55
C ASP A 160 9.29 7.74 35.45
N ALA A 161 8.05 8.11 35.79
CA ALA A 161 7.05 8.53 34.80
C ALA A 161 7.46 9.84 34.13
N ASP A 162 7.15 10.01 32.85
CA ASP A 162 7.42 11.25 32.13
C ASP A 162 6.38 12.33 32.45
N TYR A 163 5.12 11.92 32.62
CA TYR A 163 4.00 12.80 32.91
C TYR A 163 3.02 12.24 33.95
N CYS A 164 2.33 13.14 34.64
CA CYS A 164 1.13 12.89 35.43
C CYS A 164 0.00 13.79 34.90
N ILE A 165 -1.07 13.17 34.40
CA ILE A 165 -2.31 13.85 34.04
C ILE A 165 -3.27 13.76 35.22
N ILE A 166 -3.80 14.90 35.65
CA ILE A 166 -4.84 14.97 36.67
C ILE A 166 -6.17 15.20 35.97
N MET A 167 -7.09 14.27 36.18
CA MET A 167 -8.49 14.37 35.75
C MET A 167 -9.36 14.59 36.98
N SER A 168 -10.32 15.50 36.87
CA SER A 168 -11.34 15.73 37.88
C SER A 168 -12.71 15.38 37.31
N SER A 169 -13.49 14.61 38.06
CA SER A 169 -14.78 14.08 37.62
C SER A 169 -15.89 14.46 38.58
N ASP A 170 -17.06 14.84 38.05
CA ASP A 170 -18.26 15.17 38.83
C ASP A 170 -19.43 14.21 38.51
N LYS A 171 -20.11 13.69 39.54
CA LYS A 171 -21.31 12.84 39.38
C LYS A 171 -22.55 13.62 38.90
N HIS A 172 -22.54 14.95 39.02
CA HIS A 172 -23.71 15.80 38.81
C HIS A 172 -24.94 15.32 39.61
N ASP A 173 -24.75 15.00 40.89
CA ASP A 173 -25.87 14.60 41.74
C ASP A 173 -26.88 15.75 41.89
N ARG A 174 -28.12 15.49 41.46
CA ARG A 174 -29.23 16.44 41.51
C ARG A 174 -29.82 16.56 42.91
N GLN A 175 -29.56 15.59 43.80
CA GLN A 175 -30.06 15.61 45.18
C GLN A 175 -29.27 16.59 46.05
N ALA A 176 -28.02 16.92 45.72
CA ALA A 176 -27.23 17.97 46.37
C ALA A 176 -27.98 19.32 46.54
N VAL A 177 -28.92 19.66 45.65
CA VAL A 177 -29.75 20.87 45.77
C VAL A 177 -30.67 20.84 46.99
N GLN A 178 -31.09 19.65 47.43
CA GLN A 178 -31.96 19.42 48.59
C GLN A 178 -31.17 19.34 49.91
N HIS A 179 -29.86 19.09 49.82
CA HIS A 179 -28.95 18.95 50.97
C HIS A 179 -28.00 20.14 51.15
N ARG A 180 -28.37 21.35 50.69
CA ARG A 180 -27.54 22.57 50.79
C ARG A 180 -27.10 22.94 52.21
N ALA A 181 -27.79 22.45 53.24
CA ALA A 181 -27.46 22.70 54.64
C ALA A 181 -26.35 21.75 55.17
N GLU A 182 -26.05 20.67 54.45
CA GLU A 182 -25.03 19.70 54.80
C GLU A 182 -23.71 20.06 54.09
N VAL A 183 -22.80 20.68 54.83
CA VAL A 183 -21.52 21.20 54.29
C VAL A 183 -20.69 20.11 53.62
N ASP A 184 -20.72 18.89 54.17
CA ASP A 184 -19.92 17.77 53.70
C ASP A 184 -20.69 16.80 52.79
N TYR A 185 -21.91 17.15 52.35
CA TYR A 185 -22.76 16.25 51.55
C TYR A 185 -22.03 15.68 50.33
N LYS A 186 -21.36 16.55 49.56
CA LYS A 186 -20.64 16.14 48.36
C LYS A 186 -19.48 15.18 48.65
N ALA A 187 -18.74 15.44 49.74
CA ALA A 187 -17.62 14.59 50.16
C ALA A 187 -18.11 13.23 50.66
N ASN A 188 -19.22 13.21 51.41
CA ASN A 188 -19.79 11.97 51.96
C ASN A 188 -20.42 11.05 50.89
N ASN A 189 -20.74 11.58 49.71
CA ASN A 189 -21.35 10.84 48.60
C ASN A 189 -20.37 10.57 47.44
N ASP A 190 -19.09 10.92 47.62
CA ASP A 190 -18.06 10.85 46.58
C ASP A 190 -18.53 11.53 45.28
N ASP A 191 -19.15 12.71 45.38
CA ASP A 191 -19.70 13.42 44.22
C ASP A 191 -18.60 13.85 43.23
N ASN A 192 -17.37 13.96 43.73
CA ASN A 192 -16.20 14.40 42.98
C ASN A 192 -15.08 13.37 43.10
N LEU A 193 -14.35 13.13 42.00
CA LEU A 193 -13.20 12.24 41.96
C LEU A 193 -12.03 12.87 41.23
N ASP A 194 -10.88 12.96 41.91
CA ASP A 194 -9.61 13.24 41.26
C ASP A 194 -8.86 11.93 40.98
N GLN A 195 -8.54 11.70 39.71
CA GLN A 195 -7.74 10.59 39.23
C GLN A 195 -6.40 11.09 38.66
N TRP A 196 -5.32 10.47 39.08
CA TRP A 196 -3.96 10.74 38.63
C TRP A 196 -3.53 9.64 37.66
N ILE A 197 -3.13 10.03 36.46
CA ILE A 197 -2.79 9.12 35.37
C ILE A 197 -1.33 9.33 35.00
N TYR A 198 -0.51 8.33 35.29
CA TYR A 198 0.93 8.36 35.05
C TYR A 198 1.26 7.77 33.69
N LEU A 199 2.09 8.49 32.93
CA LEU A 199 2.45 8.16 31.55
C LEU A 199 3.97 8.05 31.39
N TRP A 200 4.39 7.06 30.61
CA TRP A 200 5.74 6.91 30.12
C TRP A 200 5.72 6.92 28.59
N ALA A 201 6.59 7.69 27.95
CA ALA A 201 6.74 7.72 26.50
C ALA A 201 7.02 6.31 25.95
N SER A 202 7.84 5.52 26.65
CA SER A 202 8.12 4.13 26.29
C SER A 202 6.88 3.23 26.34
N SER A 203 6.03 3.39 27.36
CA SER A 203 4.80 2.61 27.47
C SER A 203 3.80 3.02 26.40
N ILE A 204 3.67 4.31 26.10
CA ILE A 204 2.81 4.81 25.03
C ILE A 204 3.27 4.27 23.67
N ARG A 205 4.58 4.36 23.37
CA ARG A 205 5.18 3.75 22.18
C ARG A 205 4.76 2.28 22.08
N ASN A 206 4.97 1.50 23.13
CA ASN A 206 4.64 0.07 23.12
C ASN A 206 3.14 -0.19 22.91
N ILE A 207 2.26 0.52 23.61
CA ILE A 207 0.80 0.39 23.46
C ILE A 207 0.39 0.69 22.00
N VAL A 208 0.90 1.77 21.42
CA VAL A 208 0.53 2.17 20.05
C VAL A 208 1.07 1.18 19.01
N LEU A 209 2.34 0.80 19.09
CA LEU A 209 2.95 -0.08 18.10
C LEU A 209 2.38 -1.51 18.18
N CYS A 210 2.09 -2.02 19.37
CA CYS A 210 1.36 -3.29 19.53
C CYS A 210 -0.06 -3.20 18.96
N GLU A 211 -0.75 -2.06 19.11
CA GLU A 211 -2.09 -1.91 18.53
C GLU A 211 -2.04 -1.90 17.00
N VAL A 212 -1.05 -1.22 16.40
CA VAL A 212 -0.80 -1.26 14.95
C VAL A 212 -0.49 -2.68 14.51
N GLU A 213 0.33 -3.42 15.26
CA GLU A 213 0.63 -4.82 14.97
C GLU A 213 -0.63 -5.69 15.00
N HIS A 214 -1.47 -5.59 16.03
CA HIS A 214 -2.74 -6.31 16.11
C HIS A 214 -3.70 -5.95 14.96
N PHE A 215 -3.72 -4.68 14.54
CA PHE A 215 -4.46 -4.25 13.36
C PHE A 215 -3.95 -4.98 12.11
N LEU A 216 -2.63 -5.01 11.87
CA LEU A 216 -2.02 -5.68 10.72
C LEU A 216 -2.20 -7.21 10.76
N ASP A 217 -2.09 -7.84 11.93
CA ASP A 217 -2.36 -9.27 12.11
C ASP A 217 -3.81 -9.62 11.74
N ALA A 218 -4.75 -8.77 12.12
CA ALA A 218 -6.15 -8.96 11.75
C ALA A 218 -6.40 -8.76 10.25
N LEU A 219 -5.55 -8.00 9.55
CA LEU A 219 -5.60 -7.92 8.09
C LEU A 219 -5.08 -9.19 7.44
N GLU A 220 -4.09 -9.88 8.02
CA GLU A 220 -3.56 -11.13 7.47
C GLU A 220 -4.65 -12.20 7.28
N GLY A 221 -5.63 -12.23 8.20
CA GLY A 221 -6.79 -13.14 8.16
C GLY A 221 -7.96 -12.69 7.26
N VAL A 222 -7.89 -11.52 6.62
CA VAL A 222 -8.91 -11.05 5.68
C VAL A 222 -8.90 -11.95 4.44
N SER A 223 -10.04 -12.60 4.18
CA SER A 223 -10.26 -13.22 2.88
C SER A 223 -10.24 -12.12 1.84
N LEU A 224 -9.30 -12.22 0.90
CA LEU A 224 -9.26 -11.29 -0.23
C LEU A 224 -10.64 -11.32 -0.89
N PRO A 225 -11.14 -10.16 -1.38
CA PRO A 225 -12.33 -10.16 -2.22
C PRO A 225 -12.12 -11.26 -3.26
N ASP A 226 -13.15 -12.06 -3.54
CA ASP A 226 -13.09 -12.97 -4.67
C ASP A 226 -12.71 -12.12 -5.88
N GLY A 227 -11.42 -12.15 -6.25
CA GLY A 227 -10.97 -11.71 -7.54
C GLY A 227 -11.85 -12.48 -8.53
N PRO A 228 -12.28 -11.87 -9.64
CA PRO A 228 -13.08 -12.58 -10.63
C PRO A 228 -12.42 -13.94 -10.86
N SER A 229 -13.10 -15.04 -10.48
CA SER A 229 -12.52 -16.39 -10.54
C SER A 229 -11.78 -16.55 -11.86
N HIS A 230 -10.45 -16.54 -11.79
CA HIS A 230 -9.60 -16.70 -12.95
C HIS A 230 -9.33 -18.19 -13.18
N GLN A 231 -10.27 -19.08 -12.83
CA GLN A 231 -10.25 -20.46 -13.34
C GLN A 231 -10.55 -20.44 -14.84
N LEU A 232 -9.55 -20.06 -15.63
CA LEU A 232 -9.52 -20.29 -17.06
C LEU A 232 -9.19 -21.77 -17.25
N ASN A 233 -10.16 -22.51 -17.78
CA ASN A 233 -10.02 -23.94 -18.07
C ASN A 233 -8.84 -24.16 -19.03
N LYS A 234 -7.96 -25.14 -18.74
CA LYS A 234 -6.81 -25.50 -19.59
C LYS A 234 -7.23 -25.86 -21.02
N GLU A 235 -8.44 -26.40 -21.18
CA GLU A 235 -9.03 -26.74 -22.49
C GLU A 235 -9.25 -25.50 -23.38
N ILE A 236 -9.24 -24.27 -22.82
CA ILE A 236 -9.40 -23.04 -23.59
C ILE A 236 -8.18 -22.77 -24.48
N LEU A 237 -6.97 -23.14 -24.06
CA LEU A 237 -5.75 -22.95 -24.86
C LEU A 237 -5.79 -23.75 -26.17
N GLU A 238 -6.38 -24.95 -26.15
CA GLU A 238 -6.58 -25.79 -27.35
C GLU A 238 -7.53 -25.15 -28.37
N HIS A 239 -8.37 -24.20 -27.93
CA HIS A 239 -9.26 -23.41 -28.77
C HIS A 239 -8.73 -22.00 -29.07
N ILE A 240 -7.49 -21.70 -28.69
CA ILE A 240 -6.79 -20.43 -28.96
C ILE A 240 -5.60 -20.68 -29.87
N ILE A 241 -4.91 -21.82 -29.72
CA ILE A 241 -3.69 -22.16 -30.44
C ILE A 241 -4.00 -23.25 -31.47
N ASP A 242 -3.74 -22.94 -32.74
CA ASP A 242 -3.81 -23.88 -33.85
C ASP A 242 -2.38 -24.22 -34.28
N PHE A 243 -1.92 -25.39 -33.83
CA PHE A 243 -0.58 -25.91 -34.11
C PHE A 243 -0.39 -26.25 -35.59
N ASP A 244 -1.44 -26.72 -36.28
CA ASP A 244 -1.33 -27.17 -37.67
C ASP A 244 -1.14 -25.98 -38.62
N ASN A 245 -1.72 -24.82 -38.27
CA ASN A 245 -1.67 -23.62 -39.10
C ASN A 245 -0.78 -22.50 -38.55
N TYR A 246 -0.02 -22.72 -37.47
CA TYR A 246 0.82 -21.71 -36.80
C TYR A 246 0.03 -20.43 -36.44
N ARG A 247 -1.18 -20.60 -35.88
CA ARG A 247 -2.08 -19.48 -35.54
C ARG A 247 -2.40 -19.43 -34.05
N ILE A 248 -2.56 -18.21 -33.56
CA ILE A 248 -2.95 -17.90 -32.18
C ILE A 248 -4.05 -16.84 -32.24
N ASP A 249 -5.19 -17.08 -31.59
CA ASP A 249 -6.29 -16.11 -31.48
C ASP A 249 -6.02 -15.09 -30.35
N PHE A 250 -5.17 -14.11 -30.66
CA PHE A 250 -4.82 -13.03 -29.71
C PHE A 250 -6.02 -12.18 -29.30
N SER A 251 -7.04 -12.04 -30.15
CA SER A 251 -8.28 -11.33 -29.81
C SER A 251 -9.04 -12.03 -28.69
N LYS A 252 -9.08 -13.37 -28.72
CA LYS A 252 -9.65 -14.19 -27.66
C LYS A 252 -8.80 -14.17 -26.39
N VAL A 253 -7.47 -14.25 -26.51
CA VAL A 253 -6.54 -14.07 -25.36
C VAL A 253 -6.79 -12.72 -24.68
N PHE A 254 -6.81 -11.64 -25.45
CA PHE A 254 -7.10 -10.30 -24.95
C PHE A 254 -8.47 -10.22 -24.27
N THR A 255 -9.52 -10.73 -24.91
CA THR A 255 -10.88 -10.67 -24.35
C THR A 255 -11.00 -11.40 -23.01
N LEU A 256 -10.25 -12.49 -22.84
CA LEU A 256 -10.24 -13.29 -21.62
C LEU A 256 -9.39 -12.67 -20.50
N THR A 257 -8.42 -11.81 -20.83
CA THR A 257 -7.42 -11.29 -19.87
C THR A 257 -7.55 -9.80 -19.59
N LYS A 258 -8.23 -9.02 -20.45
CA LYS A 258 -8.37 -7.55 -20.34
C LYS A 258 -9.09 -7.00 -19.11
N LYS A 259 -9.66 -7.85 -18.25
CA LYS A 259 -10.46 -7.41 -17.10
C LYS A 259 -9.62 -6.98 -15.91
N ASP A 260 -8.33 -7.31 -15.90
CA ASP A 260 -7.41 -7.04 -14.81
C ASP A 260 -6.07 -6.48 -15.34
N ARG A 261 -5.49 -5.53 -14.60
CA ARG A 261 -4.13 -5.02 -14.80
C ARG A 261 -3.06 -6.11 -14.72
N ARG A 262 -3.33 -7.24 -14.03
CA ARG A 262 -2.45 -8.42 -14.00
C ARG A 262 -2.12 -8.97 -15.39
N SER A 263 -2.96 -8.69 -16.39
CA SER A 263 -2.73 -9.12 -17.78
C SER A 263 -1.71 -8.26 -18.53
N GLY A 264 -1.24 -7.16 -17.93
CA GLY A 264 -0.41 -6.16 -18.60
C GLY A 264 -1.18 -5.29 -19.59
N VAL A 265 -2.52 -5.35 -19.61
CA VAL A 265 -3.37 -4.45 -20.39
C VAL A 265 -3.48 -3.10 -19.70
N LEU A 266 -3.12 -2.04 -20.41
CA LEU A 266 -3.24 -0.64 -19.98
C LEU A 266 -4.17 0.12 -20.92
N VAL A 267 -4.95 1.06 -20.39
CA VAL A 267 -5.77 1.96 -21.20
C VAL A 267 -5.38 3.40 -20.87
N GLU A 268 -4.71 4.08 -21.80
CA GLU A 268 -4.26 5.45 -21.65
C GLU A 268 -5.01 6.35 -22.63
N ARG A 269 -5.74 7.36 -22.12
CA ARG A 269 -6.51 8.31 -22.95
C ARG A 269 -7.48 7.65 -23.94
N GLY A 270 -7.93 6.43 -23.65
CA GLY A 270 -8.83 5.66 -24.51
C GLY A 270 -8.11 4.71 -25.49
N GLU A 271 -6.78 4.75 -25.55
CA GLU A 271 -5.96 3.82 -26.34
C GLU A 271 -5.55 2.62 -25.47
N VAL A 272 -5.70 1.41 -26.02
CA VAL A 272 -5.35 0.16 -25.33
C VAL A 272 -3.91 -0.22 -25.68
N HIS A 273 -3.08 -0.41 -24.66
CA HIS A 273 -1.73 -0.94 -24.78
C HIS A 273 -1.66 -2.34 -24.18
N TRP A 274 -1.17 -3.30 -24.96
CA TRP A 274 -0.97 -4.68 -24.51
C TRP A 274 0.10 -5.37 -25.36
N TYR A 275 1.11 -5.93 -24.70
CA TYR A 275 2.22 -6.59 -25.41
C TYR A 275 1.81 -7.77 -26.28
N GLY A 276 0.66 -8.40 -26.00
CA GLY A 276 0.12 -9.45 -26.85
C GLY A 276 -0.25 -8.96 -28.27
N PHE A 277 -0.51 -7.67 -28.47
CA PHE A 277 -0.65 -7.11 -29.82
C PHE A 277 0.68 -7.10 -30.59
N GLY A 278 1.80 -6.86 -29.92
CA GLY A 278 3.12 -6.97 -30.54
C GLY A 278 3.47 -8.42 -30.93
N MET A 279 3.08 -9.39 -30.10
CA MET A 279 3.17 -10.81 -30.45
C MET A 279 2.30 -11.14 -31.68
N GLN A 280 1.08 -10.62 -31.73
CA GLN A 280 0.17 -10.78 -32.86
C GLN A 280 0.80 -10.25 -34.16
N LYS A 281 1.29 -9.00 -34.15
CA LYS A 281 1.94 -8.37 -35.31
C LYS A 281 3.13 -9.18 -35.81
N LEU A 282 3.99 -9.67 -34.90
CA LEU A 282 5.13 -10.51 -35.29
C LEU A 282 4.69 -11.84 -35.91
N LEU A 283 3.67 -12.50 -35.36
CA LEU A 283 3.16 -13.76 -35.90
C LEU A 283 2.50 -13.57 -37.27
N GLU A 284 1.72 -12.50 -37.43
CA GLU A 284 1.10 -12.13 -38.71
C GLU A 284 2.16 -11.82 -39.77
N TYR A 285 3.18 -11.03 -39.41
CA TYR A 285 4.30 -10.71 -40.29
C TYR A 285 4.99 -11.96 -40.83
N VAL A 286 5.35 -12.92 -39.95
CA VAL A 286 6.03 -14.14 -40.40
C VAL A 286 5.14 -15.07 -41.20
N ASN A 287 3.84 -15.07 -40.95
CA ASN A 287 2.89 -15.89 -41.70
C ASN A 287 2.63 -15.32 -43.11
N LEU A 288 2.61 -14.00 -43.26
CA LEU A 288 2.41 -13.34 -44.56
C LEU A 288 3.69 -13.24 -45.39
N ASN A 289 4.86 -13.17 -44.74
CA ASN A 289 6.13 -13.01 -45.43
C ASN A 289 6.75 -14.37 -45.82
N ASN A 290 6.85 -14.62 -47.13
CA ASN A 290 7.43 -15.85 -47.69
C ASN A 290 8.96 -15.90 -47.60
N GLU A 291 9.63 -14.77 -47.36
CA GLU A 291 11.08 -14.70 -47.22
C GLU A 291 11.58 -15.21 -45.86
N VAL A 292 10.70 -15.23 -44.85
CA VAL A 292 11.02 -15.77 -43.52
C VAL A 292 11.08 -17.30 -43.61
N SER A 293 12.21 -17.88 -43.22
CA SER A 293 12.40 -19.33 -43.28
C SER A 293 11.45 -20.08 -42.35
N VAL A 294 11.03 -21.28 -42.75
CA VAL A 294 10.14 -22.14 -41.93
C VAL A 294 10.71 -22.35 -40.53
N GLN A 295 12.03 -22.52 -40.41
CA GLN A 295 12.70 -22.70 -39.12
C GLN A 295 12.50 -21.49 -38.19
N VAL A 296 12.63 -20.26 -38.70
CA VAL A 296 12.39 -19.04 -37.91
C VAL A 296 10.92 -18.94 -37.51
N LYS A 297 9.99 -19.26 -38.43
CA LYS A 297 8.54 -19.29 -38.12
C LYS A 297 8.23 -20.27 -36.98
N THR A 298 8.78 -21.48 -37.05
CA THR A 298 8.61 -22.51 -36.03
C THR A 298 9.14 -22.04 -34.67
N VAL A 299 10.36 -21.48 -34.61
CA VAL A 299 10.94 -20.97 -33.36
C VAL A 299 10.07 -19.87 -32.73
N ILE A 300 9.60 -18.91 -33.54
CA ILE A 300 8.73 -17.84 -33.04
C ILE A 300 7.43 -18.41 -32.47
N PHE A 301 6.78 -19.29 -33.23
CA PHE A 301 5.51 -19.88 -32.83
C PHE A 301 5.64 -20.74 -31.57
N GLU A 302 6.61 -21.66 -31.51
CA GLU A 302 6.85 -22.51 -30.34
C GLU A 302 7.14 -21.67 -29.10
N ARG A 303 7.95 -20.61 -29.24
CA ARG A 303 8.27 -19.72 -28.13
C ARG A 303 7.05 -18.94 -27.64
N PHE A 304 6.18 -18.49 -28.54
CA PHE A 304 4.91 -17.86 -28.19
C PHE A 304 3.96 -18.83 -27.48
N VAL A 305 3.87 -20.08 -27.95
CA VAL A 305 3.06 -21.11 -27.29
C VAL A 305 3.57 -21.38 -25.87
N GLU A 306 4.88 -21.52 -25.69
CA GLU A 306 5.51 -21.73 -24.37
C GLU A 306 5.19 -20.58 -23.41
N VAL A 307 5.44 -19.33 -23.85
CA VAL A 307 5.21 -18.13 -23.05
C VAL A 307 3.74 -17.94 -22.73
N LEU A 308 2.83 -18.11 -23.69
CA LEU A 308 1.40 -17.99 -23.45
C LEU A 308 0.89 -19.09 -22.52
N THR A 309 1.40 -20.32 -22.63
CA THR A 309 1.03 -21.41 -21.71
C THR A 309 1.45 -21.09 -20.28
N LEU A 310 2.65 -20.55 -20.10
CA LEU A 310 3.15 -20.14 -18.78
C LEU A 310 2.36 -18.93 -18.25
N PHE A 311 2.17 -17.91 -19.06
CA PHE A 311 1.35 -16.73 -18.74
C PHE A 311 -0.06 -17.15 -18.31
N TRP A 312 -0.70 -18.08 -19.04
CA TRP A 312 -2.03 -18.57 -18.72
C TRP A 312 -2.12 -19.32 -17.38
N LYS A 313 -1.01 -19.92 -16.94
CA LYS A 313 -0.89 -20.58 -15.64
C LYS A 313 -0.62 -19.58 -14.50
N GLU A 314 0.15 -18.53 -14.78
CA GLU A 314 0.61 -17.56 -13.78
C GLU A 314 -0.36 -16.39 -13.56
N TYR A 315 -0.94 -15.86 -14.65
CA TYR A 315 -1.95 -14.79 -14.63
C TYR A 315 -3.07 -15.01 -13.59
N PRO A 316 -3.73 -16.19 -13.53
CA PRO A 316 -4.81 -16.44 -12.58
C PRO A 316 -4.35 -16.77 -11.16
N ASN A 317 -3.03 -16.91 -10.93
CA ASN A 317 -2.50 -17.35 -9.64
C ASN A 317 -2.12 -16.15 -8.78
N ASP A 318 -2.97 -15.85 -7.79
CA ASP A 318 -2.79 -14.69 -6.89
C ASP A 318 -1.53 -14.79 -6.01
N ASP A 319 -0.96 -15.99 -5.83
CA ASP A 319 0.29 -16.19 -5.09
C ASP A 319 1.54 -15.70 -5.85
N ILE A 320 1.41 -15.43 -7.15
CA ILE A 320 2.51 -14.91 -7.98
C ILE A 320 2.40 -13.38 -8.04
N PRO A 321 3.43 -12.64 -7.58
CA PRO A 321 3.46 -11.19 -7.71
C PRO A 321 3.36 -10.75 -9.17
N PHE A 322 2.73 -9.61 -9.43
CA PHE A 322 2.54 -9.08 -10.79
C PHE A 322 3.84 -8.98 -11.60
N ASN A 323 4.93 -8.54 -10.97
CA ASN A 323 6.24 -8.39 -11.63
C ASN A 323 6.92 -9.72 -11.96
N ASP A 324 6.45 -10.83 -11.36
CA ASP A 324 6.99 -12.17 -11.56
C ASP A 324 6.22 -12.97 -12.61
N ILE A 325 5.06 -12.46 -13.07
CA ILE A 325 4.32 -13.06 -14.20
C ILE A 325 5.17 -12.93 -15.47
N VAL A 326 5.26 -14.01 -16.25
CA VAL A 326 6.01 -14.00 -17.51
C VAL A 326 5.53 -12.88 -18.44
N SER A 327 6.49 -12.11 -18.94
CA SER A 327 6.21 -10.97 -19.81
C SER A 327 5.84 -11.43 -21.23
N LEU A 328 4.78 -10.82 -21.76
CA LEU A 328 4.39 -10.95 -23.18
C LEU A 328 5.19 -10.02 -24.11
N ASP A 329 6.11 -9.21 -23.57
CA ASP A 329 6.96 -8.31 -24.36
C ASP A 329 7.94 -9.12 -25.23
N ILE A 330 7.84 -8.97 -26.55
CA ILE A 330 8.69 -9.69 -27.51
C ILE A 330 10.19 -9.48 -27.27
N ARG A 331 10.60 -8.34 -26.68
CA ARG A 331 12.00 -8.07 -26.29
C ARG A 331 12.48 -9.02 -25.20
N GLN A 332 11.60 -9.36 -24.24
CA GLN A 332 11.90 -10.32 -23.18
C GLN A 332 11.80 -11.75 -23.68
N ILE A 333 10.77 -12.06 -24.48
CA ILE A 333 10.54 -13.39 -25.05
C ILE A 333 11.76 -13.87 -25.85
N PHE A 334 12.33 -12.99 -26.67
CA PHE A 334 13.45 -13.30 -27.56
C PHE A 334 14.79 -12.75 -27.09
N LYS A 335 14.92 -12.32 -25.83
CA LYS A 335 16.13 -11.68 -25.29
C LYS A 335 17.44 -12.42 -25.63
N SER A 336 17.41 -13.75 -25.63
CA SER A 336 18.59 -14.59 -25.95
C SER A 336 19.00 -14.58 -27.42
N TYR A 337 18.09 -14.21 -28.33
CA TYR A 337 18.33 -14.14 -29.77
C TYR A 337 18.80 -12.75 -30.21
N LEU A 338 18.50 -11.71 -29.43
CA LEU A 338 18.76 -10.33 -29.83
C LEU A 338 20.26 -9.98 -29.69
N PRO A 339 20.88 -9.36 -30.71
CA PRO A 339 22.28 -8.99 -30.67
C PRO A 339 22.54 -7.87 -29.66
N TYR A 340 23.78 -7.77 -29.20
CA TYR A 340 24.26 -6.62 -28.43
C TYR A 340 24.69 -5.48 -29.36
N PHE A 341 24.38 -4.24 -28.98
CA PHE A 341 24.87 -3.04 -29.65
C PHE A 341 24.94 -1.85 -28.69
N GLU A 342 25.73 -0.84 -29.06
CA GLU A 342 25.86 0.39 -28.29
C GLU A 342 24.49 1.10 -28.16
N MET A 343 24.15 1.54 -26.96
CA MET A 343 22.81 2.10 -26.64
C MET A 343 21.64 1.11 -26.70
N LYS A 344 21.85 -0.22 -26.68
CA LYS A 344 20.74 -1.21 -26.69
C LYS A 344 19.66 -0.93 -25.63
N GLN A 345 20.05 -0.67 -24.38
CA GLN A 345 19.09 -0.34 -23.31
C GLN A 345 18.25 0.90 -23.65
N TYR A 346 18.87 1.91 -24.27
CA TYR A 346 18.20 3.14 -24.64
C TYR A 346 17.29 2.95 -25.86
N LEU A 347 17.82 2.48 -26.99
CA LEU A 347 17.06 2.37 -28.24
C LEU A 347 16.03 1.23 -28.20
N GLU A 348 16.44 0.00 -27.83
CA GLU A 348 15.54 -1.16 -27.78
C GLU A 348 14.74 -1.21 -26.47
N GLY A 349 15.36 -0.89 -25.34
CA GLY A 349 14.76 -1.00 -24.01
C GLY A 349 13.80 0.15 -23.67
N GLU A 350 14.14 1.39 -23.99
CA GLU A 350 13.32 2.56 -23.64
C GLU A 350 12.56 3.13 -24.84
N LYS A 351 13.22 3.35 -25.98
CA LYS A 351 12.64 4.13 -27.08
C LYS A 351 11.80 3.32 -28.06
N LEU A 352 12.01 2.00 -28.16
CA LEU A 352 11.40 1.17 -29.21
C LEU A 352 9.88 1.29 -29.25
N PHE A 353 9.19 1.10 -28.13
CA PHE A 353 7.72 1.14 -28.10
C PHE A 353 7.14 2.46 -27.58
N ILE A 354 7.99 3.47 -27.37
CA ILE A 354 7.55 4.80 -26.92
C ILE A 354 7.69 5.83 -28.04
N TYR A 355 8.77 5.78 -28.81
CA TYR A 355 9.09 6.78 -29.83
C TYR A 355 9.32 6.20 -31.22
N ILE A 356 9.79 4.96 -31.34
CA ILE A 356 10.09 4.37 -32.66
C ILE A 356 8.83 3.71 -33.24
N ALA A 357 8.26 2.74 -32.53
CA ALA A 357 7.07 1.99 -32.89
C ALA A 357 6.02 2.08 -31.76
N PRO A 358 5.49 3.29 -31.47
CA PRO A 358 4.55 3.51 -30.36
C PRO A 358 3.27 2.67 -30.47
N GLU A 359 2.91 2.28 -31.68
CA GLU A 359 1.67 1.55 -31.98
C GLU A 359 1.87 0.03 -32.03
N PHE A 360 3.10 -0.45 -31.92
CA PHE A 360 3.41 -1.87 -32.05
C PHE A 360 2.60 -2.72 -31.06
N ASN A 361 2.32 -2.19 -29.88
CA ASN A 361 1.54 -2.84 -28.82
C ASN A 361 0.13 -2.26 -28.65
N THR A 362 -0.44 -1.65 -29.69
CA THR A 362 -1.82 -1.12 -29.69
C THR A 362 -2.60 -1.66 -30.90
N PRO A 363 -3.95 -1.62 -30.86
CA PRO A 363 -4.79 -1.97 -32.01
C PRO A 363 -5.02 -0.79 -32.97
N CYS A 364 -4.38 0.37 -32.75
CA CYS A 364 -4.55 1.58 -33.57
C CYS A 364 -3.39 1.73 -34.57
N GLU A 365 -3.61 2.49 -35.64
CA GLU A 365 -2.65 2.78 -36.74
C GLU A 365 -2.52 4.31 -36.99
N ASP A 366 -2.46 5.13 -35.93
CA ASP A 366 -2.08 6.54 -35.97
C ASP A 366 -0.55 6.76 -35.83
N TYR A 367 0.15 6.72 -36.96
CA TYR A 367 1.62 6.78 -37.04
C TYR A 367 2.22 8.03 -36.35
N ARG A 368 2.85 7.85 -35.17
CA ARG A 368 3.56 8.89 -34.40
C ARG A 368 5.05 8.59 -34.18
N THR A 369 5.70 7.97 -35.15
CA THR A 369 7.13 7.66 -35.07
C THR A 369 8.01 8.90 -35.07
N ASP A 370 8.95 8.96 -34.13
CA ASP A 370 10.05 9.91 -34.11
C ASP A 370 11.15 9.45 -35.07
N LEU A 371 11.37 10.22 -36.14
CA LEU A 371 12.29 9.88 -37.23
C LEU A 371 13.76 9.89 -36.79
N ASP A 372 14.12 10.69 -35.78
CA ASP A 372 15.51 10.76 -35.30
C ASP A 372 15.85 9.46 -34.57
N TYR A 373 14.98 9.01 -33.67
CA TYR A 373 15.14 7.72 -32.98
C TYR A 373 15.05 6.54 -33.95
N LEU A 374 14.17 6.60 -34.96
CA LEU A 374 14.07 5.56 -35.98
C LEU A 374 15.39 5.42 -36.76
N GLY A 375 15.99 6.53 -37.20
CA GLY A 375 17.27 6.53 -37.92
C GLY A 375 18.42 5.97 -37.09
N MET A 376 18.49 6.36 -35.81
CA MET A 376 19.45 5.81 -34.85
C MET A 376 19.25 4.30 -34.67
N PHE A 377 18.01 3.84 -34.51
CA PHE A 377 17.69 2.43 -34.34
C PHE A 377 18.08 1.61 -35.57
N ILE A 378 17.70 2.03 -36.77
CA ILE A 378 18.05 1.35 -38.04
C ILE A 378 19.55 1.16 -38.16
N THR A 379 20.32 2.23 -37.91
CA THR A 379 21.79 2.19 -37.99
C THR A 379 22.34 1.17 -36.99
N ALA A 380 21.89 1.25 -35.73
CA ALA A 380 22.36 0.37 -34.66
C ALA A 380 22.04 -1.11 -34.92
N ILE A 381 20.81 -1.44 -35.36
CA ILE A 381 20.44 -2.83 -35.64
C ILE A 381 21.13 -3.36 -36.90
N SER A 382 21.39 -2.52 -37.92
CA SER A 382 22.12 -2.91 -39.12
C SER A 382 23.56 -3.29 -38.82
N ASP A 383 24.23 -2.47 -38.01
CA ASP A 383 25.61 -2.75 -37.58
C ASP A 383 25.67 -4.00 -36.70
N ALA A 384 24.68 -4.20 -35.82
CA ALA A 384 24.64 -5.33 -34.89
C ALA A 384 24.38 -6.69 -35.56
N THR A 385 23.54 -6.72 -36.59
CA THR A 385 23.17 -7.96 -37.30
C THR A 385 24.01 -8.21 -38.55
N GLY A 386 24.69 -7.19 -39.07
CA GLY A 386 25.34 -7.22 -40.38
C GLY A 386 24.35 -7.23 -41.56
N GLU A 387 23.08 -6.88 -41.32
CA GLU A 387 22.01 -6.86 -42.32
C GLU A 387 21.59 -5.43 -42.66
N SER A 388 21.19 -5.18 -43.90
CA SER A 388 20.64 -3.87 -44.29
C SER A 388 19.16 -3.78 -43.91
N PHE A 389 18.84 -2.88 -42.98
CA PHE A 389 17.47 -2.51 -42.65
C PHE A 389 17.10 -1.20 -43.34
N THR A 390 15.91 -1.17 -43.95
CA THR A 390 15.39 0.00 -44.66
C THR A 390 13.96 0.23 -44.23
N TYR A 391 13.60 1.49 -43.98
CA TYR A 391 12.22 1.88 -43.72
C TYR A 391 11.49 2.11 -45.05
N ASP A 392 10.41 1.37 -45.28
CA ASP A 392 9.58 1.40 -46.49
C ASP A 392 8.19 2.02 -46.25
N GLY A 393 7.99 2.64 -45.08
CA GLY A 393 6.71 3.25 -44.69
C GLY A 393 5.97 2.48 -43.59
N ASN A 394 6.41 1.27 -43.22
CA ASN A 394 5.86 0.52 -42.11
C ASN A 394 6.94 0.24 -41.03
N VAL A 395 6.83 0.91 -39.89
CA VAL A 395 7.80 0.74 -38.79
C VAL A 395 7.60 -0.59 -38.07
N ASP A 396 6.37 -1.08 -37.98
CA ASP A 396 6.08 -2.35 -37.32
C ASP A 396 6.70 -3.52 -38.11
N ASP A 397 6.63 -3.48 -39.45
CA ASP A 397 7.29 -4.47 -40.31
C ASP A 397 8.82 -4.43 -40.16
N LEU A 398 9.40 -3.25 -40.04
CA LEU A 398 10.84 -3.08 -39.76
C LEU A 398 11.23 -3.72 -38.43
N VAL A 399 10.44 -3.49 -37.37
CA VAL A 399 10.65 -4.10 -36.06
C VAL A 399 10.51 -5.62 -36.16
N CYS A 400 9.46 -6.13 -36.80
CA CYS A 400 9.27 -7.56 -37.01
C CYS A 400 10.44 -8.21 -37.77
N LYS A 401 10.92 -7.54 -38.83
CA LYS A 401 12.10 -7.96 -39.60
C LYS A 401 13.35 -8.05 -38.73
N TYR A 402 13.56 -7.09 -37.83
CA TYR A 402 14.68 -7.08 -36.89
C TYR A 402 14.68 -8.33 -35.98
N PHE A 403 13.53 -8.66 -35.38
CA PHE A 403 13.39 -9.87 -34.57
C PHE A 403 13.64 -11.14 -35.39
N CYS A 404 13.05 -11.24 -36.59
CA CYS A 404 13.23 -12.39 -37.48
C CYS A 404 14.71 -12.59 -37.85
N LYS A 405 15.41 -11.52 -38.23
CA LYS A 405 16.83 -11.56 -38.62
C LYS A 405 17.75 -11.89 -37.45
N SER A 406 17.43 -11.40 -36.25
CA SER A 406 18.16 -11.74 -35.04
C SER A 406 18.07 -13.24 -34.73
N ILE A 407 16.87 -13.82 -34.83
CA ILE A 407 16.65 -15.27 -34.66
C ILE A 407 17.37 -16.05 -35.77
N GLU A 408 17.24 -15.63 -37.03
CA GLU A 408 17.90 -16.27 -38.17
C GLU A 408 19.44 -16.32 -37.99
N ASN A 409 20.04 -15.22 -37.56
CA ASN A 409 21.48 -15.15 -37.33
C ASN A 409 21.92 -16.01 -36.16
N HIS A 410 21.14 -16.04 -35.07
CA HIS A 410 21.43 -16.91 -33.93
C HIS A 410 21.42 -18.40 -34.35
N LEU A 411 20.44 -18.80 -35.16
CA LEU A 411 20.32 -20.17 -35.68
C LEU A 411 21.43 -20.59 -36.66
N LYS A 412 22.13 -19.63 -37.29
CA LYS A 412 23.29 -19.90 -38.16
C LYS A 412 24.59 -20.14 -37.39
N ILE A 413 24.65 -19.65 -36.14
CA ILE A 413 25.85 -19.71 -35.28
C ILE A 413 25.85 -20.97 -34.40
N MET A 414 24.66 -21.50 -34.10
CA MET A 414 24.46 -22.83 -33.48
C MET A 414 24.66 -23.95 -34.49
#